data_AF-A0AAD6AI67-F1
#
_entry.id   AF-A0AAD6AI67-F1
#
_cell.length_a   1.000
_cell.length_b   1.000
_cell.length_c   1.000
_cell.angle_alpha   90.00
_cell.angle_beta   90.00
_cell.angle_gamma   90.00
#
_symmetry.space_group_name_H-M   'P 1'
#
loop_
_entity.id
_entity.type
_entity.pdbx_description
1 polymer ?
#
loop_
_entity_poly.entity_id
_entity_poly.type
_entity_poly.pdbx_seq_one_letter_code
_entity_poly.pdbx_strand_id
1 'polypeptide(L)'
;MTLCWPAAAAPDASSSSSGIGSFVEFSFSQEPQDSVTVRGGVLQLDCQAQSDAGAGPPLLTWRKDGVMLSAVVDERRQQLANGSLLVQNIVHSRHHRPDEGEYQCLATLDGLGTIVSRTAKVTVA
;
A
#
# COMPACT_ATOMS: atom_id res chain seq x y z
N MET A 1 19.53 -64.58 -25.25
CA MET A 1 18.28 -64.11 -24.62
C MET A 1 18.64 -63.23 -23.42
N THR A 2 18.50 -61.93 -23.56
CA THR A 2 18.74 -60.96 -22.49
C THR A 2 17.40 -60.72 -21.79
N LEU A 3 17.27 -61.12 -20.53
CA LEU A 3 16.07 -60.87 -19.73
C LEU A 3 16.32 -59.60 -18.90
N CYS A 4 15.73 -58.48 -19.32
CA CYS A 4 15.70 -57.25 -18.52
C CYS A 4 14.62 -57.39 -17.43
N TRP A 5 15.04 -57.38 -16.16
CA TRP A 5 14.17 -57.30 -15.00
C TRP A 5 13.64 -55.87 -14.83
N PRO A 6 12.36 -55.64 -14.50
CA PRO A 6 11.89 -54.29 -14.20
C PRO A 6 12.35 -53.88 -12.81
N ALA A 7 13.09 -52.78 -12.72
CA ALA A 7 13.41 -52.14 -11.46
C ALA A 7 12.11 -51.79 -10.74
N ALA A 8 11.88 -52.38 -9.56
CA ALA A 8 10.82 -51.98 -8.66
C ALA A 8 11.13 -50.57 -8.13
N ALA A 9 10.40 -49.57 -8.61
CA ALA A 9 10.43 -48.24 -8.02
C ALA A 9 9.71 -48.29 -6.66
N ALA A 10 10.42 -47.87 -5.62
CA ALA A 10 9.90 -47.74 -4.27
C ALA A 10 8.77 -46.68 -4.20
N PRO A 11 7.83 -46.79 -3.25
CA PRO A 11 6.85 -45.74 -3.00
C PRO A 11 7.56 -44.58 -2.29
N ASP A 12 7.62 -43.41 -2.92
CA ASP A 12 8.02 -42.21 -2.20
C ASP A 12 6.87 -41.81 -1.27
N ALA A 13 7.21 -41.77 0.02
CA ALA A 13 6.32 -41.50 1.11
C ALA A 13 6.21 -39.99 1.35
N SER A 14 5.15 -39.60 2.04
CA SER A 14 5.02 -38.35 2.81
C SER A 14 4.90 -37.04 2.00
N SER A 15 3.68 -36.59 1.72
CA SER A 15 2.84 -35.74 2.61
C SER A 15 3.25 -34.26 2.61
N SER A 16 2.47 -33.45 1.89
CA SER A 16 2.26 -32.05 2.23
C SER A 16 0.77 -31.82 2.45
N SER A 17 0.28 -32.26 3.61
CA SER A 17 -0.97 -31.72 4.13
C SER A 17 -0.72 -30.27 4.53
N SER A 18 -1.01 -29.35 3.63
CA SER A 18 -1.15 -27.94 4.00
C SER A 18 -2.63 -27.60 3.93
N GLY A 19 -3.40 -28.18 4.87
CA GLY A 19 -4.57 -27.50 5.42
C GLY A 19 -4.11 -26.32 6.29
N ILE A 20 -3.27 -25.46 5.71
CA ILE A 20 -2.86 -24.18 6.28
C ILE A 20 -3.90 -23.22 5.75
N GLY A 21 -4.67 -22.61 6.66
CA GLY A 21 -5.72 -21.67 6.30
C GLY A 21 -5.21 -20.71 5.23
N SER A 22 -6.04 -20.47 4.20
CA SER A 22 -5.70 -19.58 3.10
C SER A 22 -5.16 -18.27 3.66
N PHE A 23 -3.84 -18.07 3.57
CA PHE A 23 -3.23 -16.81 3.95
C PHE A 23 -3.61 -15.82 2.86
N VAL A 24 -4.36 -14.80 3.23
CA VAL A 24 -4.67 -13.70 2.31
C VAL A 24 -3.40 -12.87 2.18
N GLU A 25 -2.77 -12.90 1.01
CA GLU A 25 -1.70 -11.95 0.70
C GLU A 25 -2.32 -10.55 0.70
N PHE A 26 -1.79 -9.66 1.55
CA PHE A 26 -2.25 -8.28 1.67
C PHE A 26 -1.05 -7.38 1.95
N SER A 27 -0.65 -6.63 0.93
CA SER A 27 0.62 -5.87 0.95
C SER A 27 0.55 -4.61 0.07
N PHE A 28 1.44 -3.65 0.36
CA PHE A 28 1.62 -2.49 -0.51
C PHE A 28 2.42 -2.89 -1.76
N SER A 29 1.89 -2.56 -2.94
CA SER A 29 2.62 -2.67 -4.21
C SER A 29 3.37 -1.38 -4.54
N GLN A 30 2.91 -0.25 -4.01
CA GLN A 30 3.59 1.03 -4.09
C GLN A 30 3.38 1.82 -2.80
N GLU A 31 4.47 2.33 -2.23
CA GLU A 31 4.44 3.15 -1.02
C GLU A 31 4.97 4.57 -1.29
N PRO A 32 4.50 5.58 -0.55
CA PRO A 32 4.91 6.94 -0.77
C PRO A 32 6.38 7.15 -0.44
N GLN A 33 6.98 8.11 -1.15
CA GLN A 33 8.37 8.50 -0.98
C GLN A 33 8.46 9.90 -0.39
N ASP A 34 9.58 10.17 0.28
CA ASP A 34 9.92 11.53 0.73
C ASP A 34 9.96 12.46 -0.48
N SER A 35 9.45 13.68 -0.31
CA SER A 35 9.30 14.62 -1.42
C SER A 35 9.61 16.05 -1.00
N VAL A 36 10.21 16.78 -1.94
CA VAL A 36 10.44 18.23 -1.84
C VAL A 36 9.62 18.90 -2.92
N THR A 37 8.74 19.81 -2.53
CA THR A 37 7.90 20.58 -3.46
C THR A 37 8.14 22.08 -3.27
N VAL A 38 7.42 22.91 -4.02
CA VAL A 38 7.53 24.38 -3.98
C VAL A 38 6.19 25.02 -3.67
N ARG A 39 6.20 26.22 -3.11
CA ARG A 39 4.98 27.01 -2.87
C ARG A 39 4.17 27.18 -4.17
N GLY A 40 2.87 26.93 -4.09
CA GLY A 40 1.96 26.97 -5.23
C GLY A 40 2.08 25.79 -6.20
N GLY A 41 3.04 24.88 -5.96
CA GLY A 41 3.23 23.68 -6.76
C GLY A 41 2.16 22.62 -6.49
N VAL A 42 2.41 21.45 -7.09
CA VAL A 42 1.59 20.24 -6.95
C VAL A 42 2.46 19.14 -6.37
N LEU A 43 1.92 18.42 -5.38
CA LEU A 43 2.52 17.25 -4.77
C LEU A 43 1.67 16.04 -5.11
N GLN A 44 2.31 14.96 -5.56
CA GLN A 44 1.68 13.64 -5.66
C GLN A 44 2.45 12.66 -4.77
N LEU A 45 1.74 11.95 -3.91
CA LEU A 45 2.26 10.85 -3.12
C LEU A 45 1.61 9.56 -3.60
N ASP A 46 2.41 8.68 -4.18
CA ASP A 46 1.89 7.43 -4.73
C ASP A 46 1.64 6.38 -3.65
N CYS A 47 0.49 5.72 -3.74
CA CYS A 47 0.16 4.59 -2.88
C CYS A 47 -0.75 3.62 -3.62
N GLN A 48 -0.38 2.34 -3.61
CA GLN A 48 -1.18 1.23 -4.11
C GLN A 48 -0.99 0.02 -3.18
N ALA A 49 -2.05 -0.72 -2.93
CA ALA A 49 -2.02 -1.98 -2.21
C ALA A 49 -2.79 -3.04 -2.99
N GLN A 50 -2.37 -4.28 -2.81
CA GLN A 50 -2.99 -5.44 -3.43
C GLN A 50 -3.42 -6.44 -2.37
N SER A 51 -4.41 -7.24 -2.72
CA SER A 51 -4.83 -8.41 -1.97
C SER A 51 -5.21 -9.54 -2.91
N ASP A 52 -5.26 -10.77 -2.39
CA ASP A 52 -5.73 -11.92 -3.16
C ASP A 52 -7.10 -11.65 -3.78
N ALA A 53 -7.32 -12.15 -5.01
CA ALA A 53 -8.50 -11.87 -5.81
C ALA A 53 -9.83 -12.24 -5.12
N GLY A 54 -9.80 -13.19 -4.17
CA GLY A 54 -10.97 -13.59 -3.39
C GLY A 54 -11.37 -12.59 -2.29
N ALA A 55 -10.46 -11.74 -1.83
CA ALA A 55 -10.71 -10.77 -0.76
C ALA A 55 -11.17 -9.40 -1.28
N GLY A 56 -11.11 -9.16 -2.60
CA GLY A 56 -11.45 -7.88 -3.21
C GLY A 56 -10.33 -6.83 -3.09
N PRO A 57 -10.48 -5.65 -3.72
CA PRO A 57 -9.48 -4.58 -3.65
C PRO A 57 -9.50 -3.87 -2.29
N PRO A 58 -8.34 -3.47 -1.76
CA PRO A 58 -8.28 -2.75 -0.49
C PRO A 58 -8.73 -1.29 -0.63
N LEU A 59 -9.38 -0.78 0.41
CA LEU A 59 -9.73 0.63 0.54
C LEU A 59 -8.50 1.42 1.00
N LEU A 60 -8.05 2.37 0.17
CA LEU A 60 -6.94 3.25 0.49
C LEU A 60 -7.44 4.55 1.13
N THR A 61 -6.75 5.01 2.17
CA THR A 61 -6.97 6.30 2.84
C THR A 61 -5.64 6.91 3.26
N TRP A 62 -5.64 8.19 3.63
CA TRP A 62 -4.42 8.91 3.98
C TRP A 62 -4.47 9.51 5.38
N ARG A 63 -3.31 9.57 6.03
CA ARG A 63 -3.10 10.37 7.23
C ARG A 63 -1.90 11.30 7.07
N LYS A 64 -1.98 12.44 7.74
CA LYS A 64 -0.90 13.41 7.86
C LYS A 64 -0.68 13.73 9.33
N ASP A 65 0.56 13.61 9.79
CA ASP A 65 0.96 13.89 11.18
C ASP A 65 0.07 13.14 12.20
N GLY A 66 -0.28 11.89 11.87
CA GLY A 66 -1.15 11.03 12.68
C GLY A 66 -2.66 11.29 12.54
N VAL A 67 -3.07 12.35 11.84
CA VAL A 67 -4.49 12.72 11.66
C VAL A 67 -5.01 12.21 10.31
N MET A 68 -6.16 11.52 10.32
CA MET A 68 -6.81 11.09 9.07
C MET A 68 -7.18 12.29 8.21
N LEU A 69 -6.76 12.26 6.95
CA LEU A 69 -7.27 13.17 5.95
C LEU A 69 -8.68 12.71 5.60
N SER A 70 -9.67 13.51 5.94
CA SER A 70 -11.05 13.26 5.54
C SER A 70 -11.11 13.10 4.01
N ALA A 71 -11.83 12.08 3.53
CA ALA A 71 -12.15 11.93 2.10
C ALA A 71 -12.96 13.12 1.56
N VAL A 72 -13.54 13.96 2.44
CA VAL A 72 -13.91 15.34 2.13
C VAL A 72 -12.62 16.18 2.10
N VAL A 73 -11.90 15.97 1.00
CA VAL A 73 -11.01 16.91 0.30
C VAL A 73 -11.31 18.35 0.72
N ASP A 74 -10.46 18.97 1.52
CA ASP A 74 -10.23 20.42 1.38
C ASP A 74 -9.96 20.66 -0.11
N GLU A 75 -10.47 21.73 -0.74
CA GLU A 75 -10.49 21.98 -2.20
C GLU A 75 -9.20 21.64 -2.95
N ARG A 76 -8.07 21.59 -2.24
CA ARG A 76 -6.73 21.31 -2.74
C ARG A 76 -6.26 19.84 -2.66
N ARG A 77 -6.89 18.96 -1.89
CA ARG A 77 -6.37 17.63 -1.53
C ARG A 77 -7.24 16.48 -2.05
N GLN A 78 -6.94 15.95 -3.22
CA GLN A 78 -7.73 14.88 -3.83
C GLN A 78 -7.03 13.52 -3.70
N GLN A 79 -7.78 12.50 -3.28
CA GLN A 79 -7.33 11.11 -3.48
C GLN A 79 -7.72 10.67 -4.89
N LEU A 80 -6.74 10.21 -5.66
CA LEU A 80 -6.93 9.70 -7.01
C LEU A 80 -7.52 8.28 -6.97
N ALA A 81 -8.09 7.82 -8.09
CA ALA A 81 -8.72 6.51 -8.20
C ALA A 81 -7.75 5.34 -7.95
N ASN A 82 -6.46 5.55 -8.19
CA ASN A 82 -5.42 4.56 -7.91
C ASN A 82 -4.96 4.55 -6.44
N GLY A 83 -5.44 5.48 -5.60
CA GLY A 83 -5.04 5.62 -4.20
C GLY A 83 -4.01 6.72 -3.92
N SER A 84 -3.33 7.25 -4.96
CA SER A 84 -2.35 8.33 -4.78
C SER A 84 -3.02 9.59 -4.23
N LEU A 85 -2.32 10.31 -3.35
CA LEU A 85 -2.77 11.62 -2.85
C LEU A 85 -2.21 12.72 -3.74
N LEU A 86 -3.09 13.57 -4.26
CA LEU A 86 -2.76 14.79 -4.99
C LEU A 86 -3.05 16.00 -4.09
N VAL A 87 -2.04 16.84 -3.87
CA VAL A 87 -2.18 18.13 -3.17
C VAL A 87 -1.80 19.25 -4.11
N GLN A 88 -2.77 20.09 -4.45
CA GLN A 88 -2.61 21.25 -5.32
C GLN A 88 -2.36 22.52 -4.49
N ASN A 89 -1.79 23.55 -5.14
CA ASN A 89 -1.60 24.87 -4.55
C ASN A 89 -0.91 24.78 -3.17
N ILE A 90 0.27 24.16 -3.12
CA ILE A 90 1.01 23.94 -1.87
C ILE A 90 1.20 25.24 -1.09
N VAL A 91 0.79 25.25 0.18
CA VAL A 91 0.86 26.39 1.07
C VAL A 91 2.08 26.28 1.97
N HIS A 92 2.96 27.27 1.84
CA HIS A 92 4.11 27.45 2.71
C HIS A 92 4.29 28.94 3.05
N SER A 93 4.35 29.23 4.35
CA SER A 93 4.67 30.55 4.89
C SER A 93 5.42 30.39 6.21
N ARG A 94 5.93 31.51 6.77
CA ARG A 94 6.70 31.49 8.01
C ARG A 94 5.94 30.89 9.20
N HIS A 95 4.63 31.11 9.29
CA HIS A 95 3.80 30.70 10.43
C HIS A 95 2.75 29.65 10.08
N HIS A 96 2.60 29.30 8.80
CA HIS A 96 1.56 28.40 8.34
C HIS A 96 2.09 27.53 7.21
N ARG A 97 2.21 26.22 7.49
CA ARG A 97 2.75 25.19 6.60
C ARG A 97 1.88 23.93 6.64
N PRO A 98 0.60 24.03 6.25
CA PRO A 98 -0.38 22.96 6.44
C PRO A 98 -0.07 21.72 5.61
N ASP A 99 0.74 21.84 4.54
CA ASP A 99 1.06 20.76 3.62
C ASP A 99 2.43 20.09 3.88
N GLU A 100 3.31 20.71 4.67
CA GLU A 100 4.53 20.05 5.17
C GLU A 100 4.19 19.07 6.29
N GLY A 101 4.89 17.95 6.35
CA GLY A 101 4.70 16.98 7.43
C GLY A 101 4.99 15.55 7.02
N GLU A 102 4.53 14.63 7.84
CA GLU A 102 4.68 13.19 7.67
C GLU A 102 3.38 12.57 7.17
N TYR A 103 3.44 11.97 5.98
CA TYR A 103 2.30 11.35 5.33
C TYR A 103 2.42 9.82 5.36
N GLN A 104 1.29 9.16 5.56
CA GLN A 104 1.19 7.70 5.47
C GLN A 104 -0.11 7.31 4.78
N CYS A 105 -0.02 6.26 3.97
CA CYS A 105 -1.15 5.62 3.35
C CYS A 105 -1.63 4.45 4.22
N LEU A 106 -2.93 4.27 4.32
CA LEU A 106 -3.55 3.16 5.03
C LEU A 106 -4.35 2.35 4.03
N ALA A 107 -4.06 1.06 3.95
CA ALA A 107 -4.83 0.12 3.17
C ALA A 107 -5.67 -0.72 4.13
N THR A 108 -6.99 -0.74 3.91
CA THR A 108 -7.95 -1.51 4.70
C THR A 108 -8.60 -2.57 3.84
N LEU A 109 -8.58 -3.81 4.31
CA LEU A 109 -9.23 -4.94 3.67
C LEU A 109 -10.28 -5.50 4.62
N ASP A 110 -11.51 -5.63 4.13
CA ASP A 110 -12.64 -6.09 4.94
C ASP A 110 -12.39 -7.51 5.47
N GLY A 111 -12.73 -7.75 6.74
CA GLY A 111 -12.46 -9.02 7.43
C GLY A 111 -11.00 -9.31 7.80
N LEU A 112 -10.01 -8.55 7.32
CA LEU A 112 -8.59 -8.75 7.65
C LEU A 112 -8.02 -7.63 8.52
N GLY A 113 -8.37 -6.38 8.22
CA GLY A 113 -7.92 -5.20 8.96
C GLY A 113 -7.16 -4.19 8.10
N THR A 114 -6.33 -3.38 8.74
CA THR A 114 -5.62 -2.25 8.11
C THR A 114 -4.12 -2.38 8.26
N ILE A 115 -3.39 -2.23 7.16
CA ILE A 115 -1.94 -2.06 7.13
C ILE A 115 -1.59 -0.59 6.83
N VAL A 116 -0.42 -0.16 7.29
CA VAL A 116 0.05 1.23 7.16
C VAL A 116 1.38 1.26 6.43
N SER A 117 1.51 2.15 5.45
CA SER A 117 2.75 2.32 4.70
C SER A 117 3.87 2.91 5.56
N ARG A 118 5.09 2.91 5.02
CA ARG A 118 6.17 3.77 5.48
C ARG A 118 5.71 5.22 5.57
N THR A 119 6.41 5.97 6.42
CA THR A 119 6.29 7.42 6.49
C THR A 119 7.01 8.06 5.32
N ALA A 120 6.32 8.97 4.65
CA ALA A 120 6.87 9.86 3.64
C ALA A 120 6.94 11.29 4.19
N LYS A 121 8.14 11.85 4.23
CA LYS A 121 8.39 13.21 4.68
C LYS A 121 8.25 14.18 3.52
N VAL A 122 7.39 15.18 3.68
CA VAL A 122 7.18 16.25 2.69
C VAL A 122 7.72 17.57 3.23
N THR A 123 8.57 18.21 2.45
CA THR A 123 9.11 19.55 2.74
C THR A 123 8.89 20.50 1.58
N VAL A 124 8.84 21.81 1.85
CA VAL A 124 8.72 22.84 0.81
C VAL A 124 10.01 23.66 0.74
N ALA A 125 10.52 23.87 -0.48
CA ALA A 125 11.71 24.68 -0.76
C ALA A 125 11.40 26.18 -0.90
#